data_AF-A0A850NLD6-F1
#
_entry.id   AF-A0A850NLD6-F1
#
_cell.length_a   1.000
_cell.length_b   1.000
_cell.length_c   1.000
_cell.angle_alpha   90.00
_cell.angle_beta   90.00
_cell.angle_gamma   90.00
#
_symmetry.space_group_name_H-M   'P 1'
#
loop_
_entity.id
_entity.type
_entity.pdbx_description
1 polymer ?
#
loop_
_entity_poly.entity_id
_entity_poly.type
_entity_poly.pdbx_seq_one_letter_code
_entity_poly.pdbx_strand_id
1 'polypeptide(L)'
;MREAAFVRQNKDKWAAFENALINKGQLHPDELSDLYIEITDHLSYAKTFYPGSNTQIYLNTLASQAHQKIYKTKRESRNRIVHFWKTEFPTMFKDHHRELLISFLVFSFFVIVGAFSSANEGDFVRSILGNGYVNMTLENIEKGDPMAVYKEQGAFNMFLGITINNIKVAIYAFAFGIFLGVGTLYIMLQNGIMLGSFQYFFYEKGLLWESARTIWIHGTIEISVIIIAGCAGLVLANGILFPGTYTRLESFKRGVKNGLKIMVSTVPFFIIAGFLEGFVTRHTEMPDWLAIFIILTSLSLIVFYYIIYPYQIHRKTTHADTE
;
A
#
# COMPACT_ATOMS: atom_id res chain seq x y z
N MET A 1 -51.47 -3.77 30.02
CA MET A 1 -50.96 -4.29 31.32
C MET A 1 -50.68 -3.10 32.25
N ARG A 2 -50.82 -3.22 33.57
CA ARG A 2 -50.36 -2.16 34.50
C ARG A 2 -48.84 -2.29 34.71
N GLU A 3 -48.13 -1.18 34.89
CA GLU A 3 -46.66 -1.17 35.03
C GLU A 3 -46.15 -2.17 36.08
N ALA A 4 -46.77 -2.21 37.26
CA ALA A 4 -46.39 -3.14 38.33
C ALA A 4 -46.49 -4.63 37.93
N ALA A 5 -47.46 -5.00 37.09
CA ALA A 5 -47.59 -6.36 36.59
C ALA A 5 -46.52 -6.68 35.53
N PHE A 6 -46.18 -5.70 34.69
CA PHE A 6 -45.11 -5.80 33.69
C PHE A 6 -43.74 -5.99 34.35
N VAL A 7 -43.47 -5.22 35.41
CA VAL A 7 -42.24 -5.37 36.22
C VAL A 7 -42.22 -6.73 36.90
N ARG A 8 -43.32 -7.15 37.55
CA ARG A 8 -43.37 -8.43 38.26
C ARG A 8 -43.12 -9.63 37.34
N GLN A 9 -43.57 -9.56 36.08
CA GLN A 9 -43.39 -10.63 35.10
C GLN A 9 -41.95 -10.73 34.58
N ASN A 10 -41.26 -9.60 34.43
CA ASN A 10 -39.99 -9.55 33.70
C ASN A 10 -38.75 -9.27 34.57
N LYS A 11 -38.94 -8.89 35.85
CA LYS A 11 -37.84 -8.54 36.76
C LYS A 11 -36.74 -9.61 36.88
N ASP A 12 -37.11 -10.89 36.85
CA ASP A 12 -36.16 -11.99 37.05
C ASP A 12 -35.25 -12.13 35.83
N LYS A 13 -35.78 -11.88 34.63
CA LYS A 13 -35.02 -11.83 33.37
C LYS A 13 -34.08 -10.63 33.33
N TRP A 14 -34.54 -9.47 33.77
CA TRP A 14 -33.71 -8.27 33.83
C TRP A 14 -32.56 -8.43 34.82
N ALA A 15 -32.83 -9.01 35.99
CA ALA A 15 -31.80 -9.34 36.98
C ALA A 15 -30.78 -10.36 36.46
N ALA A 16 -31.24 -11.39 35.74
CA ALA A 16 -30.35 -12.36 35.10
C ALA A 16 -29.41 -11.70 34.08
N PHE A 17 -29.94 -10.79 33.25
CA PHE A 17 -29.13 -10.05 32.29
C PHE A 17 -28.19 -9.03 32.94
N GLU A 18 -28.63 -8.33 33.98
CA GLU A 18 -27.77 -7.43 34.76
C GLU A 18 -26.60 -8.19 35.38
N ASN A 19 -26.86 -9.36 35.97
CA ASN A 19 -25.84 -10.27 36.47
C ASN A 19 -24.90 -10.77 35.36
N ALA A 20 -25.44 -11.11 34.19
CA ALA A 20 -24.68 -11.50 33.01
C ALA A 20 -23.70 -10.41 32.55
N LEU A 21 -24.14 -9.16 32.57
CA LEU A 21 -23.32 -8.02 32.20
C LEU A 21 -22.20 -7.78 33.23
N ILE A 22 -22.46 -7.98 34.52
CA ILE A 22 -21.49 -7.74 35.61
C ILE A 22 -20.45 -8.86 35.67
N ASN A 23 -20.89 -10.12 35.65
CA ASN A 23 -20.03 -11.30 35.76
C ASN A 23 -19.50 -11.73 34.39
N LYS A 24 -18.53 -10.97 33.87
CA LYS A 24 -17.80 -11.29 32.63
C LYS A 24 -17.37 -12.76 32.60
N GLY A 25 -18.11 -13.62 31.90
CA GLY A 25 -17.61 -14.95 31.50
C GLY A 25 -18.50 -16.18 31.74
N GLN A 26 -19.79 -16.06 32.06
CA GLN A 26 -20.65 -17.25 32.22
C GLN A 26 -21.67 -17.52 31.11
N LEU A 27 -21.90 -16.61 30.16
CA LEU A 27 -22.92 -16.79 29.11
C LEU A 27 -22.31 -16.76 27.72
N HIS A 28 -22.83 -17.62 26.83
CA HIS A 28 -22.39 -17.71 25.45
C HIS A 28 -22.75 -16.39 24.71
N PRO A 29 -21.94 -15.93 23.75
CA PRO A 29 -22.23 -14.69 23.00
C PRO A 29 -23.62 -14.64 22.35
N ASP A 30 -24.15 -15.79 21.95
CA ASP A 30 -25.49 -15.91 21.37
C ASP A 30 -26.59 -15.66 22.41
N GLU A 31 -26.45 -16.23 23.62
CA GLU A 31 -27.40 -16.03 24.73
C GLU A 31 -27.45 -14.57 25.20
N LEU A 32 -26.30 -13.89 25.20
CA LEU A 32 -26.21 -12.45 25.48
C LEU A 32 -26.90 -11.60 24.41
N SER A 33 -26.90 -12.05 23.17
CA SER A 33 -27.53 -11.36 22.05
C SER A 33 -29.06 -11.53 22.09
N ASP A 34 -29.54 -12.73 22.39
CA ASP A 34 -30.97 -13.02 22.57
C ASP A 34 -31.57 -12.21 23.74
N LEU A 35 -30.88 -12.18 24.88
CA LEU A 35 -31.29 -11.38 26.05
C LEU A 35 -31.28 -9.87 25.75
N TYR A 36 -30.36 -9.39 24.90
CA TYR A 36 -30.31 -8.00 24.49
C TYR A 36 -31.50 -7.61 23.59
N ILE A 37 -31.89 -8.49 22.65
CA ILE A 37 -33.08 -8.29 21.82
C ILE A 37 -34.31 -8.17 22.71
N GLU A 38 -34.47 -9.09 23.67
CA GLU A 38 -35.62 -9.13 24.58
C GLU A 38 -35.71 -7.87 25.47
N ILE A 39 -34.59 -7.34 25.95
CA ILE A 39 -34.57 -6.08 26.72
C ILE A 39 -34.88 -4.87 25.85
N THR A 40 -34.45 -4.88 24.59
CA THR A 40 -34.76 -3.80 23.65
C THR A 40 -36.25 -3.78 23.30
N ASP A 41 -36.89 -4.94 23.22
CA ASP A 41 -38.34 -5.07 23.04
C ASP A 41 -39.09 -4.56 24.29
N HIS A 42 -38.65 -4.96 25.49
CA HIS A 42 -39.23 -4.45 26.75
C HIS A 42 -39.07 -2.94 26.91
N LEU A 43 -37.92 -2.38 26.51
CA LEU A 43 -37.68 -0.95 26.49
C LEU A 43 -38.63 -0.24 25.52
N SER A 44 -38.83 -0.80 24.33
CA SER A 44 -39.74 -0.23 23.33
C SER A 44 -41.19 -0.23 23.86
N TYR A 45 -41.63 -1.32 24.47
CA TYR A 45 -42.92 -1.40 25.13
C TYR A 45 -43.05 -0.37 26.27
N ALA A 46 -42.04 -0.25 27.13
CA ALA A 46 -42.05 0.72 28.24
C ALA A 46 -42.07 2.17 27.76
N LYS A 47 -41.37 2.51 26.67
CA LYS A 47 -41.43 3.85 26.04
C LYS A 47 -42.83 4.19 25.52
N THR A 48 -43.56 3.22 24.99
CA THR A 48 -44.90 3.43 24.44
C THR A 48 -45.97 3.53 25.54
N PHE A 49 -45.92 2.64 26.54
CA PHE A 49 -47.02 2.49 27.51
C PHE A 49 -46.74 3.13 28.89
N TYR A 50 -45.48 3.36 29.24
CA TYR A 50 -45.06 3.92 30.53
C TYR A 50 -44.02 5.06 30.36
N PRO A 51 -44.32 6.09 29.55
CA PRO A 51 -43.38 7.17 29.28
C PRO A 51 -43.00 7.92 30.56
N GLY A 52 -41.71 8.14 30.77
CA GLY A 52 -41.16 8.85 31.94
C GLY A 52 -41.11 8.01 33.22
N SER A 53 -41.46 6.72 33.18
CA SER A 53 -41.46 5.88 34.37
C SER A 53 -40.06 5.39 34.77
N ASN A 54 -39.91 4.98 36.03
CA ASN A 54 -38.66 4.38 36.52
C ASN A 54 -38.30 3.09 35.76
N THR A 55 -39.30 2.33 35.32
CA THR A 55 -39.08 1.11 34.51
C THR A 55 -38.46 1.44 33.16
N GLN A 56 -38.96 2.49 32.49
CA GLN A 56 -38.39 2.95 31.22
C GLN A 56 -36.94 3.39 31.40
N ILE A 57 -36.64 4.16 32.45
CA ILE A 57 -35.29 4.65 32.75
C ILE A 57 -34.33 3.48 33.05
N TYR A 58 -34.78 2.52 33.85
CA TYR A 58 -34.01 1.31 34.20
C TYR A 58 -33.67 0.49 32.95
N LEU A 59 -34.67 0.15 32.14
CA LEU A 59 -34.48 -0.62 30.90
C LEU A 59 -33.58 0.11 29.90
N ASN A 60 -33.70 1.43 29.79
CA ASN A 60 -32.85 2.23 28.91
C ASN A 60 -31.38 2.20 29.36
N THR A 61 -31.14 2.27 30.67
CA THR A 61 -29.80 2.18 31.25
C THR A 61 -29.21 0.79 31.00
N LEU A 62 -29.98 -0.26 31.25
CA LEU A 62 -29.56 -1.65 31.05
C LEU A 62 -29.23 -1.95 29.58
N ALA A 63 -30.08 -1.52 28.64
CA ALA A 63 -29.85 -1.65 27.20
C ALA A 63 -28.61 -0.88 26.72
N SER A 64 -28.39 0.33 27.24
CA SER A 64 -27.21 1.14 26.90
C SER A 64 -25.91 0.49 27.38
N GLN A 65 -25.89 -0.03 28.61
CA GLN A 65 -24.73 -0.75 29.15
C GLN A 65 -24.42 -2.02 28.36
N ALA A 66 -25.47 -2.76 27.96
CA ALA A 66 -25.33 -3.93 27.10
C ALA A 66 -24.78 -3.58 25.72
N HIS A 67 -25.34 -2.56 25.08
CA HIS A 67 -24.88 -2.10 23.77
C HIS A 67 -23.38 -1.75 23.80
N GLN A 68 -22.94 -1.03 24.83
CA GLN A 68 -21.53 -0.70 25.00
C GLN A 68 -20.64 -1.93 25.23
N LYS A 69 -21.12 -2.99 25.90
CA LYS A 69 -20.33 -4.21 26.16
C LYS A 69 -20.30 -5.17 24.97
N ILE A 70 -21.44 -5.38 24.31
CA ILE A 70 -21.59 -6.28 23.15
C ILE A 70 -20.84 -5.67 21.94
N TYR A 71 -21.04 -4.39 21.66
CA TYR A 71 -20.49 -3.75 20.46
C TYR A 71 -19.08 -3.14 20.64
N LYS A 72 -18.53 -2.98 21.86
CA LYS A 72 -17.10 -2.59 22.03
C LYS A 72 -16.11 -3.68 21.65
N THR A 73 -16.53 -4.92 21.40
CA THR A 73 -15.59 -6.03 21.15
C THR A 73 -15.35 -6.32 19.67
N LYS A 74 -15.33 -5.30 18.81
CA LYS A 74 -14.43 -5.34 17.65
C LYS A 74 -13.07 -4.79 18.07
N ARG A 75 -12.32 -5.59 18.84
CA ARG A 75 -10.86 -5.40 18.90
C ARG A 75 -10.34 -5.64 17.49
N GLU A 76 -10.20 -4.58 16.70
CA GLU A 76 -9.25 -4.57 15.57
C GLU A 76 -7.95 -5.12 16.13
N SER A 77 -7.62 -6.36 15.76
CA SER A 77 -6.49 -7.05 16.37
C SER A 77 -5.25 -6.16 16.20
N ARG A 78 -4.42 -6.06 17.23
CA ARG A 78 -3.11 -5.37 17.17
C ARG A 78 -2.23 -5.90 16.00
N ASN A 79 -2.64 -7.02 15.39
CA ASN A 79 -2.05 -7.68 14.24
C ASN A 79 -2.68 -7.32 12.88
N ARG A 80 -3.63 -6.38 12.77
CA ARG A 80 -4.28 -6.03 11.47
C ARG A 80 -3.26 -5.56 10.42
N ILE A 81 -2.33 -4.72 10.84
CA ILE A 81 -1.20 -4.25 10.01
C ILE A 81 -0.40 -5.47 9.56
N VAL A 82 0.18 -6.25 10.48
CA VAL A 82 0.98 -7.43 10.13
C VAL A 82 0.22 -8.41 9.23
N HIS A 83 -1.06 -8.66 9.51
CA HIS A 83 -1.91 -9.54 8.71
C HIS A 83 -2.11 -9.02 7.28
N PHE A 84 -2.18 -7.70 7.08
CA PHE A 84 -2.25 -7.10 5.75
C PHE A 84 -1.01 -7.46 4.91
N TRP A 85 0.20 -7.14 5.39
CA TRP A 85 1.44 -7.42 4.64
C TRP A 85 1.76 -8.92 4.55
N LYS A 86 1.42 -9.71 5.58
CA LYS A 86 1.78 -11.13 5.63
C LYS A 86 0.81 -12.03 4.86
N THR A 87 -0.48 -11.69 4.79
CA THR A 87 -1.50 -12.62 4.30
C THR A 87 -2.47 -11.94 3.32
N GLU A 88 -3.11 -10.85 3.70
CA GLU A 88 -4.18 -10.24 2.88
C GLU A 88 -3.65 -9.73 1.53
N PHE A 89 -2.54 -8.98 1.55
CA PHE A 89 -1.96 -8.41 0.33
C PHE A 89 -1.35 -9.49 -0.58
N PRO A 90 -0.43 -10.36 -0.13
CA PRO A 90 0.18 -11.35 -1.01
C PRO A 90 -0.82 -12.30 -1.64
N THR A 91 -1.85 -12.72 -0.89
CA THR A 91 -2.90 -13.61 -1.42
C THR A 91 -3.65 -12.94 -2.57
N MET A 92 -4.00 -11.65 -2.41
CA MET A 92 -4.68 -10.87 -3.45
C MET A 92 -3.76 -10.54 -4.63
N PHE A 93 -2.49 -10.22 -4.36
CA PHE A 93 -1.57 -9.71 -5.36
C PHE A 93 -1.16 -10.75 -6.40
N LYS A 94 -1.18 -12.04 -6.04
CA LYS A 94 -0.94 -13.13 -6.99
C LYS A 94 -1.83 -13.03 -8.23
N ASP A 95 -3.09 -12.60 -8.06
CA ASP A 95 -4.05 -12.51 -9.17
C ASP A 95 -3.75 -11.35 -10.12
N HIS A 96 -2.87 -10.41 -9.73
CA HIS A 96 -2.45 -9.24 -10.51
C HIS A 96 -1.01 -9.33 -11.03
N HIS A 97 -0.40 -10.53 -11.00
CA HIS A 97 0.95 -10.73 -11.57
C HIS A 97 1.01 -10.45 -13.07
N ARG A 98 -0.12 -10.58 -13.79
CA ARG A 98 -0.20 -10.23 -15.21
C ARG A 98 -0.01 -8.73 -15.41
N GLU A 99 -0.73 -7.90 -14.65
CA GLU A 99 -0.62 -6.45 -14.65
C GLU A 99 0.78 -6.00 -14.21
N LEU A 100 1.38 -6.70 -13.24
CA LEU A 100 2.77 -6.45 -12.84
C LEU A 100 3.73 -6.71 -14.00
N LEU A 101 3.59 -7.85 -14.71
CA LEU A 101 4.43 -8.18 -15.85
C LEU A 101 4.26 -7.16 -16.99
N ILE A 102 3.02 -6.77 -17.30
CA ILE A 102 2.75 -5.73 -18.30
C ILE A 102 3.43 -4.43 -17.91
N SER A 103 3.28 -4.00 -16.65
CA SER A 103 3.93 -2.80 -16.14
C SER A 103 5.46 -2.90 -16.25
N PHE A 104 6.05 -4.02 -15.86
CA PHE A 104 7.49 -4.25 -15.99
C PHE A 104 7.98 -4.15 -17.44
N LEU A 105 7.27 -4.80 -18.38
CA LEU A 105 7.64 -4.79 -19.81
C LEU A 105 7.50 -3.40 -20.42
N VAL A 106 6.41 -2.69 -20.11
CA VAL A 106 6.20 -1.31 -20.58
C VAL A 106 7.28 -0.37 -20.04
N PHE A 107 7.61 -0.46 -18.75
CA PHE A 107 8.66 0.36 -18.17
C PHE A 107 10.01 0.07 -18.84
N SER A 108 10.36 -1.21 -18.96
CA SER A 108 11.60 -1.66 -19.60
C SER A 108 11.69 -1.19 -21.06
N PHE A 109 10.58 -1.24 -21.79
CA PHE A 109 10.50 -0.71 -23.15
C PHE A 109 10.83 0.79 -23.18
N PHE A 110 10.25 1.61 -22.30
CA PHE A 110 10.55 3.05 -22.26
C PHE A 110 11.98 3.36 -21.81
N VAL A 111 12.58 2.53 -20.96
CA VAL A 111 14.02 2.63 -20.63
C VAL A 111 14.87 2.39 -21.87
N ILE A 112 14.58 1.36 -22.65
CA ILE A 112 15.28 1.08 -23.91
C ILE A 112 15.09 2.23 -24.90
N VAL A 113 13.88 2.76 -25.03
CA VAL A 113 13.60 3.93 -25.88
C VAL A 113 14.42 5.14 -25.44
N GLY A 114 14.47 5.44 -24.13
CA GLY A 114 15.26 6.55 -23.61
C GLY A 114 16.75 6.42 -23.89
N ALA A 115 17.31 5.22 -23.70
CA ALA A 115 18.72 4.95 -24.00
C ALA A 115 19.01 5.00 -25.50
N PHE A 116 18.14 4.41 -26.33
CA PHE A 116 18.29 4.41 -27.79
C PHE A 116 18.18 5.83 -28.37
N SER A 117 17.22 6.63 -27.92
CA SER A 117 17.08 8.03 -28.35
C SER A 117 18.30 8.86 -27.94
N SER A 118 18.80 8.68 -26.71
CA SER A 118 20.07 9.32 -26.28
C SER A 118 21.28 8.91 -27.11
N ALA A 119 21.29 7.69 -27.67
CA ALA A 119 22.38 7.22 -28.51
C ALA A 119 22.43 7.83 -29.91
N ASN A 120 21.27 8.22 -30.44
CA ASN A 120 21.15 8.73 -31.80
C ASN A 120 21.07 10.26 -31.87
N GLU A 121 20.64 10.91 -30.80
CA GLU A 121 20.45 12.37 -30.74
C GLU A 121 21.17 12.96 -29.51
N GLY A 122 22.27 13.68 -29.74
CA GLY A 122 23.08 14.25 -28.66
C GLY A 122 22.32 15.24 -27.75
N ASP A 123 21.32 15.95 -28.30
CA ASP A 123 20.50 16.90 -27.54
C ASP A 123 19.36 16.22 -26.74
N PHE A 124 19.07 14.94 -26.99
CA PHE A 124 17.97 14.24 -26.34
C PHE A 124 18.19 14.10 -24.83
N VAL A 125 19.43 13.86 -24.39
CA VAL A 125 19.76 13.82 -22.95
C VAL A 125 19.40 15.15 -22.27
N ARG A 126 19.67 16.28 -22.94
CA ARG A 126 19.39 17.62 -22.39
C ARG A 126 17.91 17.96 -22.38
N SER A 127 17.11 17.43 -23.31
CA SER A 127 15.66 17.64 -23.31
C SER A 127 14.96 16.87 -22.17
N ILE A 128 15.52 15.73 -21.77
CA ILE A 128 14.97 14.88 -20.71
C ILE A 128 15.50 15.27 -19.32
N LEU A 129 16.82 15.39 -19.15
CA LEU A 129 17.45 15.69 -17.85
C LEU A 129 17.57 17.20 -17.55
N GLY A 130 17.47 18.02 -18.59
CA GLY A 130 17.64 19.47 -18.50
C GLY A 130 19.10 19.92 -18.56
N ASN A 131 19.31 21.11 -19.13
CA ASN A 131 20.65 21.70 -19.29
C ASN A 131 21.39 21.88 -17.96
N GLY A 132 20.68 22.26 -16.89
CA GLY A 132 21.27 22.44 -15.56
C GLY A 132 21.88 21.16 -15.01
N TYR A 133 21.15 20.05 -15.05
CA TYR A 133 21.63 18.76 -14.55
C TYR A 133 22.83 18.27 -15.36
N VAL A 134 22.74 18.34 -16.69
CA VAL A 134 23.82 17.90 -17.58
C VAL A 134 25.09 18.72 -17.36
N ASN A 135 25.00 20.06 -17.33
CA ASN A 135 26.17 20.92 -17.13
C ASN A 135 26.82 20.71 -15.77
N MET A 136 26.03 20.67 -14.69
CA MET A 136 26.51 20.35 -13.35
C MET A 136 27.24 19.00 -13.31
N THR A 137 26.69 17.98 -13.97
CA THR A 137 27.31 16.65 -13.99
C THR A 137 28.61 16.64 -14.81
N LEU A 138 28.68 17.36 -15.92
CA LEU A 138 29.92 17.53 -16.69
C LEU A 138 31.00 18.25 -15.86
N GLU A 139 30.64 19.33 -15.16
CA GLU A 139 31.57 20.03 -14.25
C GLU A 139 32.07 19.13 -13.12
N ASN A 140 31.20 18.26 -12.58
CA ASN A 140 31.55 17.29 -11.56
C ASN A 140 32.51 16.21 -12.10
N ILE A 141 32.30 15.76 -13.33
CA ILE A 141 33.22 14.84 -14.03
C ILE A 141 34.59 15.49 -14.22
N GLU A 142 34.63 16.76 -14.65
CA GLU A 142 35.89 17.51 -14.81
C GLU A 142 36.65 17.69 -13.49
N LYS A 143 35.92 17.83 -12.37
CA LYS A 143 36.49 17.90 -11.01
C LYS A 143 36.89 16.53 -10.45
N GLY A 144 36.63 15.43 -11.18
CA GLY A 144 36.97 14.07 -10.77
C GLY A 144 36.01 13.43 -9.76
N ASP A 145 34.81 13.99 -9.56
CA ASP A 145 33.77 13.43 -8.69
C ASP A 145 32.40 13.44 -9.40
N PRO A 146 32.16 12.54 -10.37
CA PRO A 146 30.95 12.52 -11.19
C PRO A 146 29.64 12.45 -10.40
N MET A 147 29.70 11.94 -9.17
CA MET A 147 28.54 11.69 -8.29
C MET A 147 28.40 12.76 -7.19
N ALA A 148 29.12 13.89 -7.28
CA ALA A 148 29.09 14.96 -6.27
C ALA A 148 27.69 15.53 -6.01
N VAL A 149 26.75 15.44 -6.95
CA VAL A 149 25.35 15.86 -6.75
C VAL A 149 24.69 15.16 -5.55
N TYR A 150 25.08 13.92 -5.26
CA TYR A 150 24.60 13.17 -4.11
C TYR A 150 25.30 13.56 -2.80
N LYS A 151 26.38 14.36 -2.84
CA LYS A 151 27.16 14.79 -1.67
C LYS A 151 26.81 16.19 -1.17
N GLU A 152 26.19 17.05 -1.97
CA GLU A 152 26.06 18.48 -1.61
C GLU A 152 24.85 18.82 -0.72
N GLN A 153 23.74 18.08 -0.79
CA GLN A 153 22.55 18.36 0.05
C GLN A 153 22.59 17.64 1.39
N GLY A 154 22.07 18.25 2.47
CA GLY A 154 21.95 17.62 3.79
C GLY A 154 21.16 16.29 3.74
N ALA A 155 21.65 15.24 4.43
CA ALA A 155 21.16 13.86 4.30
C ALA A 155 19.66 13.73 4.56
N PHE A 156 19.18 14.41 5.60
CA PHE A 156 17.77 14.43 5.98
C PHE A 156 16.88 15.15 4.96
N ASN A 157 17.38 16.25 4.36
CA ASN A 157 16.62 17.02 3.37
C ASN A 157 16.53 16.26 2.03
N MET A 158 17.63 15.61 1.62
CA MET A 158 17.66 14.74 0.45
C MET A 158 16.71 13.54 0.64
N PHE A 159 16.82 12.85 1.79
CA PHE A 159 15.92 11.77 2.17
C PHE A 159 14.44 12.16 2.04
N LEU A 160 14.02 13.23 2.71
CA LEU A 160 12.62 13.66 2.71
C LEU A 160 12.15 14.11 1.33
N GLY A 161 12.96 14.92 0.63
CA GLY A 161 12.60 15.47 -0.67
C GLY A 161 12.35 14.38 -1.71
N ILE A 162 13.25 13.40 -1.77
CA ILE A 162 13.21 12.37 -2.80
C ILE A 162 12.17 11.29 -2.46
N THR A 163 12.05 10.93 -1.19
CA THR A 163 10.94 10.07 -0.71
C THR A 163 9.58 10.66 -1.07
N ILE A 164 9.37 11.96 -0.82
CA ILE A 164 8.09 12.63 -1.15
C ILE A 164 7.86 12.66 -2.66
N ASN A 165 8.89 12.95 -3.46
CA ASN A 165 8.76 12.97 -4.92
C ASN A 165 8.41 11.59 -5.48
N ASN A 166 9.06 10.54 -5.00
CA ASN A 166 8.79 9.17 -5.44
C ASN A 166 7.39 8.69 -5.03
N ILE A 167 6.93 9.06 -3.82
CA ILE A 167 5.54 8.83 -3.40
C ILE A 167 4.56 9.57 -4.32
N LYS A 168 4.81 10.84 -4.68
CA LYS A 168 3.96 11.60 -5.60
C LYS A 168 3.87 10.94 -6.97
N VAL A 169 5.01 10.54 -7.54
CA VAL A 169 5.06 9.84 -8.84
C VAL A 169 4.20 8.58 -8.80
N ALA A 170 4.32 7.79 -7.74
CA ALA A 170 3.53 6.57 -7.59
C ALA A 170 2.04 6.84 -7.39
N ILE A 171 1.67 7.86 -6.61
CA ILE A 171 0.28 8.31 -6.48
C ILE A 171 -0.26 8.75 -7.84
N TYR A 172 0.50 9.49 -8.64
CA TYR A 172 0.08 9.89 -9.98
C TYR A 172 -0.06 8.70 -10.92
N ALA A 173 0.90 7.76 -10.91
CA ALA A 173 0.83 6.54 -11.69
C ALA A 173 -0.45 5.75 -11.38
N PHE A 174 -0.81 5.61 -10.11
CA PHE A 174 -2.05 4.97 -9.70
C PHE A 174 -3.29 5.78 -10.06
N ALA A 175 -3.37 7.04 -9.63
CA ALA A 175 -4.55 7.88 -9.76
C ALA A 175 -4.94 8.10 -11.23
N PHE A 176 -3.94 8.30 -12.09
CA PHE A 176 -4.17 8.47 -13.53
C PHE A 176 -4.53 7.17 -14.25
N GLY A 177 -4.53 6.03 -13.55
CA GLY A 177 -5.14 4.79 -14.03
C GLY A 177 -6.63 4.92 -14.30
N ILE A 178 -7.31 5.90 -13.68
CA ILE A 178 -8.72 6.21 -13.94
C ILE A 178 -8.97 6.59 -15.41
N PHE A 179 -7.97 7.14 -16.10
CA PHE A 179 -8.01 7.45 -17.53
C PHE A 179 -7.71 6.20 -18.39
N LEU A 180 -8.35 5.08 -18.04
CA LEU A 180 -8.22 3.79 -18.73
C LEU A 180 -6.76 3.30 -18.83
N GLY A 181 -5.91 3.67 -17.86
CA GLY A 181 -4.49 3.31 -17.82
C GLY A 181 -3.57 4.18 -18.67
N VAL A 182 -4.09 5.02 -19.57
CA VAL A 182 -3.26 5.87 -20.45
C VAL A 182 -2.37 6.81 -19.63
N GLY A 183 -2.93 7.43 -18.59
CA GLY A 183 -2.16 8.32 -17.74
C GLY A 183 -1.13 7.58 -16.88
N THR A 184 -1.39 6.33 -16.46
CA THR A 184 -0.38 5.46 -15.84
C THR A 184 0.79 5.19 -16.79
N LEU A 185 0.49 4.83 -18.04
CA LEU A 185 1.51 4.59 -19.07
C LEU A 185 2.33 5.84 -19.36
N TYR A 186 1.72 7.02 -19.34
CA TYR A 186 2.43 8.29 -19.49
C TYR A 186 3.43 8.54 -18.35
N ILE A 187 3.03 8.30 -17.09
CA ILE A 187 3.96 8.43 -15.95
C ILE A 187 5.11 7.43 -16.07
N MET A 188 4.82 6.19 -16.48
CA MET A 188 5.84 5.17 -16.74
C MET A 188 6.78 5.55 -17.88
N LEU A 189 6.26 6.17 -18.95
CA LEU A 189 7.04 6.69 -20.07
C LEU A 189 8.04 7.75 -19.60
N GLN A 190 7.57 8.75 -18.84
CA GLN A 190 8.42 9.83 -18.37
C GLN A 190 9.58 9.31 -17.51
N ASN A 191 9.28 8.41 -16.56
CA ASN A 191 10.30 7.85 -15.66
C ASN A 191 11.22 6.83 -16.38
N GLY A 192 10.68 6.03 -17.29
CA GLY A 192 11.44 5.06 -18.07
C GLY A 192 12.43 5.74 -19.01
N ILE A 193 11.97 6.71 -19.80
CA ILE A 193 12.83 7.49 -20.70
C ILE A 193 13.90 8.23 -19.90
N MET A 194 13.53 8.87 -18.78
CA MET A 194 14.48 9.53 -17.89
C MET A 194 15.59 8.59 -17.41
N LEU A 195 15.25 7.40 -16.93
CA LEU A 195 16.23 6.40 -16.50
C LEU A 195 17.12 5.93 -17.65
N GLY A 196 16.54 5.68 -18.83
CA GLY A 196 17.28 5.25 -20.02
C GLY A 196 18.31 6.28 -20.48
N SER A 197 17.88 7.54 -20.59
CA SER A 197 18.74 8.66 -20.97
C SER A 197 19.83 8.93 -19.95
N PHE A 198 19.49 8.81 -18.67
CA PHE A 198 20.44 8.92 -17.58
C PHE A 198 21.56 7.86 -17.68
N GLN A 199 21.19 6.58 -17.80
CA GLN A 199 22.18 5.49 -17.87
C GLN A 199 23.05 5.61 -19.13
N TYR A 200 22.45 5.99 -20.26
CA TYR A 200 23.19 6.19 -21.49
C TYR A 200 24.18 7.36 -21.39
N PHE A 201 23.80 8.48 -20.76
CA PHE A 201 24.69 9.62 -20.56
C PHE A 201 25.99 9.25 -19.83
N PHE A 202 25.89 8.46 -18.75
CA PHE A 202 27.08 7.97 -18.05
C PHE A 202 27.84 6.90 -18.83
N TYR A 203 27.16 6.08 -19.64
CA TYR A 203 27.81 5.17 -20.59
C TYR A 203 28.68 5.91 -21.61
N GLU A 204 28.16 6.99 -22.22
CA GLU A 204 28.90 7.81 -23.18
C GLU A 204 30.15 8.44 -22.57
N LYS A 205 30.12 8.75 -21.27
CA LYS A 205 31.28 9.29 -20.52
C LYS A 205 32.23 8.23 -19.98
N GLY A 206 31.99 6.94 -20.23
CA GLY A 206 32.83 5.85 -19.71
C GLY A 206 32.64 5.59 -18.20
N LEU A 207 31.55 6.09 -17.61
CA LEU A 207 31.27 6.10 -16.17
C LEU A 207 30.05 5.24 -15.81
N LEU A 208 29.59 4.38 -16.72
CA LEU A 208 28.40 3.55 -16.50
C LEU A 208 28.51 2.70 -15.22
N TRP A 209 29.68 2.07 -14.98
CA TRP A 209 29.86 1.23 -13.80
C TRP A 209 29.76 2.04 -12.50
N GLU A 210 30.44 3.17 -12.43
CA GLU A 210 30.45 4.07 -11.25
C GLU A 210 29.07 4.65 -10.97
N SER A 211 28.36 5.05 -12.02
CA SER A 211 26.97 5.51 -11.94
C SER A 211 26.04 4.40 -11.47
N ALA A 212 26.12 3.22 -12.09
CA ALA A 212 25.26 2.09 -11.77
C ALA A 212 25.42 1.65 -10.31
N ARG A 213 26.65 1.43 -9.84
CA ARG A 213 26.90 0.98 -8.47
C ARG A 213 26.48 1.97 -7.40
N THR A 214 26.45 3.26 -7.73
CA THR A 214 26.04 4.32 -6.79
C THR A 214 24.52 4.42 -6.75
N ILE A 215 23.89 4.44 -7.92
CA ILE A 215 22.47 4.77 -8.05
C ILE A 215 21.58 3.57 -7.78
N TRP A 216 21.98 2.38 -8.21
CA TRP A 216 21.16 1.20 -7.97
C TRP A 216 21.07 0.81 -6.48
N ILE A 217 21.89 1.39 -5.59
CA ILE A 217 21.78 1.19 -4.13
C ILE A 217 20.34 1.51 -3.66
N HIS A 218 19.83 2.70 -4.00
CA HIS A 218 18.46 3.11 -3.72
C HIS A 218 17.54 2.81 -4.92
N GLY A 219 18.04 3.07 -6.14
CA GLY A 219 17.30 2.96 -7.39
C GLY A 219 16.69 1.59 -7.65
N THR A 220 17.29 0.50 -7.14
CA THR A 220 16.69 -0.85 -7.23
C THR A 220 15.29 -0.88 -6.62
N ILE A 221 15.11 -0.27 -5.45
CA ILE A 221 13.82 -0.24 -4.76
C ILE A 221 12.90 0.79 -5.42
N GLU A 222 13.41 1.98 -5.75
CA GLU A 222 12.60 3.06 -6.32
C GLU A 222 11.98 2.69 -7.65
N ILE A 223 12.81 2.20 -8.59
CA ILE A 223 12.35 1.80 -9.91
C ILE A 223 11.36 0.64 -9.79
N SER A 224 11.65 -0.35 -8.94
CA SER A 224 10.71 -1.45 -8.66
C SER A 224 9.36 -0.94 -8.16
N VAL A 225 9.37 0.01 -7.23
CA VAL A 225 8.17 0.57 -6.64
C VAL A 225 7.39 1.42 -7.66
N ILE A 226 8.04 2.16 -8.55
CA ILE A 226 7.39 2.87 -9.66
C ILE A 226 6.67 1.87 -10.58
N ILE A 227 7.31 0.74 -10.90
CA ILE A 227 6.68 -0.34 -11.69
C ILE A 227 5.48 -0.93 -10.93
N ILE A 228 5.59 -1.17 -9.63
CA ILE A 228 4.48 -1.69 -8.82
C ILE A 228 3.32 -0.66 -8.73
N ALA A 229 3.63 0.63 -8.67
CA ALA A 229 2.61 1.69 -8.73
C ALA A 229 1.96 1.78 -10.12
N GLY A 230 2.74 1.56 -11.18
CA GLY A 230 2.24 1.35 -12.54
C GLY A 230 1.25 0.17 -12.60
N CYS A 231 1.60 -0.96 -12.02
CA CYS A 231 0.70 -2.11 -11.87
C CYS A 231 -0.60 -1.72 -11.14
N ALA A 232 -0.52 -0.96 -10.03
CA ALA A 232 -1.72 -0.48 -9.33
C ALA A 232 -2.64 0.35 -10.23
N GLY A 233 -2.07 1.24 -11.06
CA GLY A 233 -2.81 2.03 -12.05
C GLY A 233 -3.45 1.17 -13.15
N LEU A 234 -2.74 0.15 -13.63
CA LEU A 234 -3.27 -0.81 -14.60
C LEU A 234 -4.37 -1.71 -14.00
N VAL A 235 -4.27 -2.10 -12.73
CA VAL A 235 -5.33 -2.83 -12.01
C VAL A 235 -6.60 -1.99 -11.89
N LEU A 236 -6.45 -0.69 -11.60
CA LEU A 236 -7.57 0.26 -11.61
C LEU A 236 -8.21 0.34 -13.01
N ALA A 237 -7.39 0.52 -14.05
CA ALA A 237 -7.85 0.59 -15.43
C ALA A 237 -8.56 -0.69 -15.89
N ASN A 238 -8.00 -1.85 -15.53
CA ASN A 238 -8.59 -3.16 -15.84
C ASN A 238 -9.99 -3.30 -15.22
N GLY A 239 -10.16 -2.83 -13.98
CA GLY A 239 -11.48 -2.79 -13.32
C GLY A 239 -12.52 -1.90 -14.02
N ILE A 240 -12.10 -0.91 -14.82
CA ILE A 240 -12.98 -0.05 -15.62
C ILE A 240 -13.30 -0.71 -16.98
N LEU A 241 -12.26 -1.23 -17.64
CA LEU A 241 -12.31 -1.73 -19.01
C LEU A 241 -12.96 -3.12 -19.11
N PHE A 242 -12.68 -3.99 -18.14
CA PHE A 242 -13.01 -5.40 -18.19
C PHE A 242 -13.77 -5.84 -16.92
N PRO A 243 -15.07 -5.53 -16.81
CA PRO A 243 -15.84 -5.80 -15.59
C PRO A 243 -16.13 -7.29 -15.32
N GLY A 244 -15.86 -8.17 -16.30
CA GLY A 244 -16.17 -9.59 -16.20
C GLY A 244 -17.65 -9.82 -15.90
N THR A 245 -17.94 -10.56 -14.82
CA THR A 245 -19.31 -10.86 -14.37
C THR A 245 -19.89 -9.80 -13.42
N TYR A 246 -19.13 -8.76 -13.06
CA TYR A 246 -19.59 -7.71 -12.16
C TYR A 246 -20.23 -6.55 -12.91
N THR A 247 -21.04 -5.75 -12.21
CA THR A 247 -21.47 -4.46 -12.74
C THR A 247 -20.25 -3.54 -12.89
N ARG A 248 -20.29 -2.59 -13.84
CA ARG A 248 -19.17 -1.65 -14.07
C ARG A 248 -18.76 -0.92 -12.80
N LEU A 249 -19.72 -0.47 -12.00
CA LEU A 249 -19.44 0.23 -10.74
C LEU A 249 -18.78 -0.68 -9.70
N GLU A 250 -19.24 -1.94 -9.58
CA GLU A 250 -18.66 -2.88 -8.63
C GLU A 250 -17.24 -3.30 -9.05
N SER A 251 -17.03 -3.56 -10.35
CA SER A 251 -15.70 -3.84 -10.89
C SER A 251 -14.74 -2.66 -10.67
N PHE A 252 -15.20 -1.43 -10.91
CA PHE A 252 -14.42 -0.23 -10.62
C PHE A 252 -14.04 -0.13 -9.13
N LYS A 253 -15.00 -0.32 -8.22
CA LYS A 253 -14.74 -0.32 -6.77
C LYS A 253 -13.69 -1.36 -6.38
N ARG A 254 -13.74 -2.54 -6.98
CA ARG A 254 -12.74 -3.61 -6.78
C ARG A 254 -11.37 -3.23 -7.30
N GLY A 255 -11.30 -2.66 -8.51
CA GLY A 255 -10.07 -2.11 -9.09
C GLY A 255 -9.43 -1.05 -8.21
N VAL A 256 -10.22 -0.08 -7.73
CA VAL A 256 -9.77 0.95 -6.77
C VAL A 256 -9.26 0.31 -5.48
N LYS A 257 -10.02 -0.61 -4.88
CA LYS A 257 -9.64 -1.27 -3.62
C LYS A 257 -8.34 -2.05 -3.77
N ASN A 258 -8.20 -2.85 -4.83
CA ASN A 258 -6.99 -3.65 -5.07
C ASN A 258 -5.79 -2.75 -5.38
N GLY A 259 -5.97 -1.75 -6.25
CA GLY A 259 -4.92 -0.77 -6.55
C GLY A 259 -4.45 0.01 -5.32
N LEU A 260 -5.36 0.44 -4.44
CA LEU A 260 -5.00 1.07 -3.17
C LEU A 260 -4.20 0.13 -2.25
N LYS A 261 -4.55 -1.16 -2.19
CA LYS A 261 -3.76 -2.13 -1.42
C LYS A 261 -2.35 -2.29 -1.99
N ILE A 262 -2.20 -2.29 -3.31
CA ILE A 262 -0.88 -2.30 -3.97
C ILE A 262 -0.10 -1.04 -3.58
N MET A 263 -0.71 0.14 -3.64
CA MET A 263 -0.08 1.40 -3.21
C MET A 263 0.33 1.40 -1.73
N VAL A 264 -0.51 0.89 -0.82
CA VAL A 264 -0.16 0.79 0.60
C VAL A 264 1.01 -0.17 0.82
N SER A 265 1.11 -1.23 0.01
CA SER A 265 2.22 -2.18 0.10
C SER A 265 3.59 -1.55 -0.19
N THR A 266 3.65 -0.49 -1.00
CA THR A 266 4.92 0.15 -1.40
C THR A 266 5.46 1.15 -0.40
N VAL A 267 4.64 1.60 0.57
CA VAL A 267 5.04 2.62 1.56
C VAL A 267 6.32 2.26 2.33
N PRO A 268 6.49 1.04 2.89
CA PRO A 268 7.73 0.68 3.57
C PRO A 268 8.95 0.75 2.66
N PHE A 269 8.78 0.42 1.38
CA PHE A 269 9.86 0.42 0.39
C PHE A 269 10.31 1.82 0.01
N PHE A 270 9.40 2.80 -0.06
CA PHE A 270 9.81 4.21 -0.23
C PHE A 270 10.67 4.71 0.93
N ILE A 271 10.31 4.33 2.16
CA ILE A 271 11.08 4.72 3.35
C ILE A 271 12.49 4.10 3.29
N ILE A 272 12.59 2.82 2.93
CA ILE A 272 13.88 2.13 2.78
C ILE A 272 14.70 2.77 1.64
N ALA A 273 14.08 3.03 0.49
CA ALA A 273 14.75 3.65 -0.65
C ALA A 273 15.33 5.02 -0.32
N GLY A 274 14.51 5.91 0.24
CA GLY A 274 14.99 7.21 0.66
C GLY A 274 16.08 7.12 1.72
N PHE A 275 15.98 6.17 2.66
CA PHE A 275 17.03 5.97 3.67
C PHE A 275 18.36 5.58 3.00
N LEU A 276 18.32 4.63 2.06
CA LEU A 276 19.49 4.23 1.27
C LEU A 276 20.05 5.41 0.46
N GLU A 277 19.21 6.28 -0.05
CA GLU A 277 19.66 7.46 -0.80
C GLU A 277 20.31 8.51 0.11
N GLY A 278 19.57 8.98 1.12
CA GLY A 278 20.00 10.08 1.97
C GLY A 278 21.21 9.74 2.84
N PHE A 279 21.39 8.47 3.22
CA PHE A 279 22.44 8.05 4.16
C PHE A 279 23.50 7.14 3.54
N VAL A 280 23.19 6.32 2.54
CA VAL A 280 24.14 5.32 2.02
C VAL A 280 24.77 5.76 0.69
N THR A 281 23.96 6.25 -0.24
CA THR A 281 24.37 6.59 -1.62
C THR A 281 25.42 7.71 -1.67
N ARG A 282 25.44 8.57 -0.64
CA ARG A 282 26.42 9.65 -0.50
C ARG A 282 27.84 9.16 -0.26
N HIS A 283 28.00 7.94 0.22
CA HIS A 283 29.30 7.29 0.42
C HIS A 283 29.77 6.65 -0.90
N THR A 284 30.09 7.49 -1.88
CA THR A 284 30.51 7.05 -3.23
C THR A 284 31.82 6.26 -3.21
N GLU A 285 32.63 6.40 -2.16
CA GLU A 285 33.88 5.65 -1.94
C GLU A 285 33.67 4.24 -1.35
N MET A 286 32.42 3.81 -1.18
CA MET A 286 32.08 2.47 -0.70
C MET A 286 32.77 1.39 -1.57
N PRO A 287 33.23 0.25 -1.00
CA PRO A 287 33.74 -0.87 -1.80
C PRO A 287 32.69 -1.50 -2.73
N ASP A 288 33.10 -2.01 -3.90
CA ASP A 288 32.19 -2.60 -4.90
C ASP A 288 31.34 -3.73 -4.33
N TRP A 289 31.96 -4.63 -3.56
CA TRP A 289 31.28 -5.78 -2.98
C TRP A 289 30.13 -5.38 -2.06
N LEU A 290 30.25 -4.27 -1.33
CA LEU A 290 29.22 -3.79 -0.40
C LEU A 290 28.06 -3.15 -1.18
N ALA A 291 28.36 -2.34 -2.20
CA ALA A 291 27.34 -1.78 -3.08
C ALA A 291 26.54 -2.90 -3.78
N ILE A 292 27.23 -3.89 -4.36
CA ILE A 292 26.60 -5.05 -5.01
C ILE A 292 25.76 -5.85 -4.00
N PHE A 293 26.25 -6.06 -2.78
CA PHE A 293 25.49 -6.76 -1.74
C PHE A 293 24.18 -6.05 -1.42
N ILE A 294 24.19 -4.72 -1.28
CA ILE A 294 22.98 -3.93 -1.02
C ILE A 294 22.01 -4.03 -2.21
N ILE A 295 22.51 -3.85 -3.44
CA ILE A 295 21.72 -3.96 -4.67
C ILE A 295 21.04 -5.33 -4.77
N LEU A 296 21.80 -6.42 -4.61
CA LEU A 296 21.28 -7.79 -4.70
C LEU A 296 20.30 -8.11 -3.58
N THR A 297 20.56 -7.64 -2.36
CA THR A 297 19.65 -7.84 -1.22
C THR A 297 18.33 -7.10 -1.44
N SER A 298 18.39 -5.84 -1.89
CA SER A 298 17.22 -5.03 -2.24
C SER A 298 16.40 -5.67 -3.36
N LEU A 299 17.07 -6.12 -4.44
CA LEU A 299 16.40 -6.79 -5.55
C LEU A 299 15.75 -8.10 -5.09
N SER A 300 16.47 -8.91 -4.33
CA SER A 300 15.97 -10.17 -3.78
C SER A 300 14.75 -9.95 -2.88
N LEU A 301 14.76 -8.90 -2.07
CA LEU A 301 13.63 -8.52 -1.21
C LEU A 301 12.39 -8.19 -2.04
N ILE A 302 12.52 -7.38 -3.09
CA ILE A 302 11.41 -7.02 -3.99
C ILE A 302 10.87 -8.26 -4.71
N VAL A 303 11.75 -9.02 -5.37
CA VAL A 303 11.37 -10.23 -6.12
C VAL A 303 10.71 -11.24 -5.19
N PHE A 304 11.26 -11.43 -3.99
CA PHE A 304 10.67 -12.32 -3.00
C PHE A 304 9.27 -11.85 -2.60
N TYR A 305 9.10 -10.60 -2.19
CA TYR A 305 7.85 -10.12 -1.63
C TYR A 305 6.71 -9.96 -2.65
N TYR A 306 7.02 -9.53 -3.88
CA TYR A 306 6.01 -9.25 -4.91
C TYR A 306 5.80 -10.41 -5.90
N ILE A 307 6.72 -11.37 -6.01
CA ILE A 307 6.59 -12.46 -6.99
C ILE A 307 6.56 -13.82 -6.28
N ILE A 308 7.59 -14.15 -5.50
CA ILE A 308 7.76 -15.49 -4.94
C ILE A 308 6.76 -15.75 -3.80
N TYR A 309 6.61 -14.81 -2.87
CA TYR A 309 5.79 -14.97 -1.67
C TYR A 309 4.28 -15.08 -1.96
N PRO A 310 3.68 -14.23 -2.84
CA PRO A 310 2.31 -14.40 -3.31
C PRO A 310 2.06 -15.78 -3.94
N TYR A 311 3.01 -16.26 -4.76
CA TYR A 311 2.93 -17.57 -5.39
C TYR A 311 2.98 -18.71 -4.37
N GLN A 312 3.87 -18.63 -3.38
CA GLN A 312 3.98 -19.62 -2.30
C GLN A 312 2.71 -19.70 -1.45
N ILE A 313 2.12 -18.56 -1.09
CA ILE A 313 0.87 -18.54 -0.33
C ILE A 313 -0.25 -19.17 -1.14
N HIS A 314 -0.42 -18.76 -2.40
CA HIS A 314 -1.48 -19.28 -3.26
C HIS A 314 -1.41 -20.81 -3.40
N ARG A 315 -0.20 -21.36 -3.60
CA ARG A 315 0.00 -22.82 -3.68
C ARG A 315 -0.40 -23.55 -2.39
N LYS A 316 -0.10 -22.97 -1.22
CA LYS A 316 -0.47 -23.57 0.08
C LYS A 316 -1.97 -23.58 0.30
N THR A 317 -2.69 -22.53 -0.09
CA THR A 317 -4.15 -22.49 0.02
C THR A 317 -4.82 -23.51 -0.90
N THR A 318 -4.37 -23.63 -2.15
CA THR A 318 -4.95 -24.62 -3.10
C THR A 318 -4.76 -26.07 -2.64
N HIS A 319 -3.62 -26.39 -2.01
CA HIS A 319 -3.40 -27.73 -1.46
C HIS A 319 -4.25 -28.03 -0.21
N ALA A 320 -4.55 -27.02 0.61
CA ALA A 320 -5.40 -27.19 1.79
C ALA A 320 -6.89 -27.42 1.45
N ASP A 321 -7.35 -26.94 0.29
CA ASP A 321 -8.74 -27.13 -0.18
C ASP A 321 -8.94 -28.47 -0.92
N THR A 322 -7.86 -29.24 -1.16
CA THR A 322 -7.90 -30.52 -1.90
C THR A 322 -7.65 -31.76 -1.04
N GLU A 323 -7.41 -31.60 0.26
CA GLU A 323 -7.33 -32.67 1.28
C GLU A 323 -8.61 -32.73 2.12
#